data_AF-A0AA96XC33-F1
#
_entry.id   AF-A0AA96XC33-F1
#
_cell.length_a   1.000
_cell.length_b   1.000
_cell.length_c   1.000
_cell.angle_alpha   90.00
_cell.angle_beta   90.00
_cell.angle_gamma   90.00
#
_symmetry.space_group_name_H-M   'P 1'
#
loop_
_entity.id
_entity.type
_entity.pdbx_description
1 polymer ?
#
loop_
_entity_poly.entity_id
_entity_poly.type
_entity_poly.pdbx_seq_one_letter_code
_entity_poly.pdbx_strand_id
1 'polypeptide(L)'
;MLMLLEDHGPQDVERAAASLPPEVRALLQGMLHKEATKRFGSAGALCEALRECLVQEVRRTGRPFGRADMAAELTRLISDASAVRDEVELLDESLFPSGLESHELSGRGPKDA
;
A
#
# COMPACT_ATOMS: atom_id res chain seq x y z
N MET A 1 3.06 1.69 -19.62
CA MET A 1 3.11 0.89 -18.38
C MET A 1 4.29 -0.08 -18.35
N LEU A 2 4.57 -0.86 -19.40
CA LEU A 2 5.78 -1.71 -19.47
C LEU A 2 7.11 -0.93 -19.47
N MET A 3 7.16 0.26 -20.07
CA MET A 3 8.37 1.10 -20.10
C MET A 3 8.89 1.51 -18.70
N LEU A 4 8.02 1.71 -17.70
CA LEU A 4 8.45 2.08 -16.34
C LEU A 4 9.15 0.93 -15.59
N LEU A 5 8.96 -0.32 -16.02
CA LEU A 5 9.62 -1.49 -15.42
C LEU A 5 11.02 -1.72 -16.01
N GLU A 6 11.34 -1.13 -17.17
CA GLU A 6 12.67 -1.26 -17.79
C GLU A 6 13.74 -0.46 -17.05
N ASP A 7 13.34 0.62 -16.36
CA ASP A 7 14.23 1.50 -15.60
C ASP A 7 14.62 0.95 -14.22
N HIS A 8 13.98 -0.14 -13.77
CA HIS A 8 14.16 -0.66 -12.42
C HIS A 8 14.82 -2.05 -12.42
N GLY A 9 16.00 -2.10 -11.78
CA GLY A 9 16.79 -3.32 -11.65
C GLY A 9 16.62 -4.01 -10.29
N PRO A 10 17.25 -5.19 -10.10
CA PRO A 10 17.26 -5.89 -8.81
C PRO A 10 17.79 -5.03 -7.65
N GLN A 11 18.71 -4.09 -7.92
CA GLN A 11 19.25 -3.20 -6.90
C GLN A 11 18.20 -2.22 -6.37
N ASP A 12 17.25 -1.78 -7.20
CA ASP A 12 16.19 -0.85 -6.79
C ASP A 12 15.17 -1.56 -5.90
N VAL A 13 14.89 -2.84 -6.19
CA VAL A 13 14.07 -3.70 -5.33
C VAL A 13 14.72 -3.88 -3.96
N GLU A 14 16.03 -4.18 -3.91
CA GLU A 14 16.75 -4.31 -2.64
C GLU A 14 16.77 -3.00 -1.85
N ARG A 15 16.93 -1.87 -2.53
CA ARG A 15 16.88 -0.55 -1.89
C ARG A 15 15.50 -0.24 -1.32
N ALA A 16 14.44 -0.51 -2.08
CA ALA A 16 13.06 -0.33 -1.63
C ALA A 16 12.71 -1.27 -0.45
N ALA A 17 13.26 -2.48 -0.44
CA ALA A 17 13.02 -3.46 0.61
C ALA A 17 13.95 -3.30 1.83
N ALA A 18 14.93 -2.40 1.80
CA ALA A 18 15.99 -2.31 2.80
C ALA A 18 15.48 -2.02 4.22
N SER A 19 14.37 -1.29 4.35
CA SER A 19 13.76 -0.96 5.64
C SER A 19 12.80 -2.03 6.17
N LEU A 20 12.52 -3.08 5.38
CA LEU A 20 11.57 -4.12 5.78
C LEU A 20 12.24 -5.14 6.71
N PRO A 21 11.49 -5.70 7.67
CA PRO A 21 11.97 -6.84 8.45
C PRO A 21 12.37 -8.01 7.54
N PRO A 22 13.43 -8.77 7.89
CA PRO A 22 13.93 -9.88 7.06
C PRO A 22 12.83 -10.89 6.68
N GLU A 23 11.93 -11.18 7.60
CA GLU A 23 10.82 -12.13 7.44
C GLU A 23 9.81 -11.62 6.40
N VAL A 24 9.49 -10.32 6.45
CA VAL A 24 8.59 -9.67 5.50
C VAL A 24 9.21 -9.61 4.11
N ARG A 25 10.52 -9.31 4.02
CA ARG A 25 11.24 -9.32 2.74
C ARG A 25 11.26 -10.72 2.10
N ALA A 26 11.52 -11.76 2.89
CA ALA A 26 11.51 -13.14 2.41
C ALA A 26 10.11 -13.55 1.91
N LEU A 27 9.05 -13.12 2.62
CA LEU A 27 7.66 -13.36 2.21
C LEU A 27 7.34 -12.67 0.87
N LEU A 28 7.74 -11.41 0.69
CA LEU A 28 7.57 -10.69 -0.57
C LEU A 28 8.32 -11.36 -1.73
N GLN A 29 9.56 -11.81 -1.49
CA GLN A 29 10.35 -12.54 -2.49
C GLN A 29 9.66 -13.85 -2.92
N GLY A 30 9.09 -14.60 -1.98
CA GLY A 30 8.32 -15.80 -2.29
C GLY A 30 7.03 -15.49 -3.05
N MET A 31 6.28 -14.46 -2.64
CA MET A 31 5.00 -14.11 -3.27
C MET A 31 5.17 -13.59 -4.69
N LEU A 32 6.17 -12.75 -4.92
CA LEU A 32 6.42 -12.04 -6.18
C LEU A 32 7.49 -12.72 -7.05
N HIS A 33 7.87 -13.96 -6.71
CA HIS A 33 8.92 -14.67 -7.44
C HIS A 33 8.58 -14.78 -8.94
N LYS A 34 9.55 -14.53 -9.83
CA LYS A 34 9.34 -14.58 -11.28
C LYS A 34 8.78 -15.95 -11.73
N GLU A 35 9.44 -17.02 -11.30
CA GLU A 35 9.00 -18.39 -11.53
C GLU A 35 7.82 -18.77 -10.61
N ALA A 36 6.70 -19.18 -11.19
CA ALA A 36 5.48 -19.53 -10.44
C ALA A 36 5.68 -20.72 -9.49
N THR A 37 6.53 -21.68 -9.85
CA THR A 37 6.84 -22.88 -9.03
C THR A 37 7.59 -22.55 -7.74
N LYS A 38 8.25 -21.38 -7.68
CA LYS A 38 8.95 -20.89 -6.49
C LYS A 38 8.07 -19.98 -5.63
N ARG A 39 6.82 -19.74 -6.03
CA ARG A 39 5.83 -19.01 -5.22
C ARG A 39 5.15 -19.91 -4.20
N PHE A 40 4.35 -19.30 -3.33
CA PHE A 40 3.45 -20.04 -2.46
C PHE A 40 2.48 -20.89 -3.29
N GLY A 41 2.43 -22.19 -2.98
CA GLY A 41 1.58 -23.15 -3.69
C GLY A 41 0.08 -22.95 -3.47
N SER A 42 -0.32 -22.15 -2.48
CA SER A 42 -1.71 -21.80 -2.23
C SER A 42 -1.84 -20.48 -1.47
N ALA A 43 -3.03 -19.87 -1.53
CA ALA A 43 -3.38 -18.71 -0.69
C ALA A 43 -3.36 -19.06 0.81
N GLY A 44 -3.67 -20.31 1.18
CA GLY A 44 -3.61 -20.77 2.57
C GLY A 44 -2.18 -20.73 3.12
N ALA A 45 -1.21 -21.23 2.34
CA ALA A 45 0.20 -21.21 2.71
C ALA A 45 0.73 -19.78 2.87
N LEU A 46 0.30 -18.85 2.00
CA LEU A 46 0.62 -17.43 2.14
C LEU A 46 0.02 -16.83 3.42
N CYS A 47 -1.24 -17.13 3.72
CA CYS A 47 -1.91 -16.67 4.94
C CYS A 47 -1.20 -17.15 6.21
N GLU A 48 -0.76 -18.40 6.25
CA GLU A 48 0.01 -18.95 7.37
C GLU A 48 1.35 -18.22 7.55
N ALA A 49 2.09 -18.00 6.45
CA ALA A 49 3.35 -17.25 6.49
C ALA A 49 3.15 -15.79 6.97
N LEU A 50 2.07 -15.13 6.54
CA LEU A 50 1.72 -13.78 7.00
C LEU A 50 1.39 -13.76 8.50
N ARG A 51 0.68 -14.76 9.01
CA ARG A 51 0.37 -14.88 10.44
C ARG A 51 1.63 -15.08 11.27
N GLU A 52 2.58 -15.88 10.78
CA GLU A 52 3.86 -16.06 11.46
C GLU A 52 4.64 -14.73 11.52
N CYS A 53 4.67 -13.96 10.43
CA CYS A 53 5.30 -12.63 10.43
C CYS A 53 4.66 -11.71 11.49
N LEU A 54 3.33 -11.74 11.63
CA LEU A 54 2.63 -10.98 12.68
C LEU A 54 3.03 -11.45 14.08
N VAL A 55 3.15 -12.75 14.32
CA VAL A 55 3.60 -13.28 15.61
C VAL A 55 5.01 -12.79 15.94
N GLN A 56 5.93 -12.83 14.97
CA GLN A 56 7.29 -12.34 15.16
C GLN A 56 7.32 -10.83 15.44
N GLU A 57 6.48 -10.06 14.76
CA GLU A 57 6.36 -8.62 14.97
C GLU A 57 5.85 -8.28 16.37
N VAL A 58 4.87 -9.03 16.88
CA VAL A 58 4.38 -8.89 18.26
C VAL A 58 5.47 -9.24 19.26
N ARG A 59 6.26 -10.30 19.02
CA ARG A 59 7.41 -10.65 19.86
C ARG A 59 8.46 -9.54 19.89
N ARG A 60 8.74 -8.93 18.73
CA ARG A 60 9.74 -7.87 18.57
C ARG A 60 9.33 -6.57 19.25
N THR A 61 8.07 -6.19 19.15
CA THR A 61 7.56 -4.89 19.64
C THR A 61 6.91 -4.98 21.03
N GLY A 62 6.59 -6.19 21.49
CA GLY A 62 5.92 -6.43 22.76
C GLY A 62 4.44 -6.01 22.79
N ARG A 63 3.88 -5.53 21.68
CA ARG A 63 2.48 -5.11 21.59
C ARG A 63 1.81 -5.59 20.30
N PRO A 64 0.55 -6.04 20.34
CA PRO A 64 -0.21 -6.32 19.13
C PRO A 64 -0.57 -5.03 18.39
N PHE A 65 -0.59 -5.10 17.06
CA PHE A 65 -1.17 -4.06 16.22
C PHE A 65 -2.70 -4.09 16.33
N GLY A 66 -3.30 -2.98 16.76
CA GLY A 66 -4.73 -2.87 17.02
C GLY A 66 -5.45 -1.87 16.13
N ARG A 67 -6.74 -1.68 16.41
CA ARG A 67 -7.58 -0.70 15.69
C ARG A 67 -7.08 0.74 15.83
N ALA A 68 -6.52 1.09 16.99
CA ALA A 68 -5.95 2.41 17.23
C ALA A 68 -4.71 2.64 16.36
N ASP A 69 -3.81 1.65 16.28
CA ASP A 69 -2.64 1.72 15.40
C ASP A 69 -3.08 1.82 13.93
N MET A 70 -4.09 1.07 13.50
CA MET A 70 -4.66 1.17 12.16
C MET A 70 -5.18 2.58 11.84
N ALA A 71 -5.93 3.20 12.75
CA ALA A 71 -6.45 4.54 12.55
C ALA A 71 -5.33 5.59 12.47
N ALA A 72 -4.29 5.44 13.29
CA ALA A 72 -3.11 6.30 13.26
C ALA A 72 -2.34 6.17 11.95
N GLU A 73 -2.06 4.94 11.51
CA GLU A 73 -1.38 4.67 10.24
C GLU A 73 -2.18 5.16 9.04
N LEU A 74 -3.51 4.98 9.04
CA LEU A 74 -4.37 5.49 7.97
C LEU A 74 -4.33 7.02 7.92
N THR A 75 -4.38 7.68 9.08
CA THR A 75 -4.30 9.15 9.15
C THR A 75 -2.95 9.63 8.62
N ARG A 76 -1.86 8.98 9.02
CA ARG A 76 -0.50 9.27 8.53
C ARG A 76 -0.40 9.10 7.01
N LEU A 77 -0.88 7.97 6.49
CA LEU A 77 -0.88 7.68 5.06
C LEU A 77 -1.64 8.74 4.25
N ILE A 78 -2.82 9.16 4.72
CA ILE A 78 -3.62 10.21 4.05
C ILE A 78 -2.84 11.53 4.06
N SER A 79 -2.20 11.88 5.17
CA SER A 79 -1.38 13.09 5.28
C SER A 79 -0.19 13.05 4.32
N ASP A 80 0.58 11.97 4.32
CA ASP A 80 1.75 11.79 3.45
C ASP A 80 1.34 11.83 1.97
N ALA A 81 0.26 11.12 1.61
CA ALA A 81 -0.26 11.12 0.24
C ALA A 81 -0.79 12.50 -0.18
N SER A 82 -1.42 13.24 0.74
CA SER A 82 -1.91 14.59 0.44
C SER A 82 -0.78 15.57 0.21
N ALA A 83 0.33 15.45 0.95
CA ALA A 83 1.52 16.28 0.74
C ALA A 83 2.14 16.03 -0.64
N VAL A 84 2.26 14.76 -1.05
CA VAL A 84 2.82 14.40 -2.36
C VAL A 84 1.87 14.76 -3.50
N ARG A 85 0.55 14.73 -3.28
CA ARG A 85 -0.44 15.14 -4.30
C ARG A 85 -0.19 16.56 -4.80
N ASP A 86 0.22 17.46 -3.92
CA ASP A 86 0.44 18.86 -4.27
C ASP A 86 1.76 19.05 -5.06
N GLU A 87 2.66 18.05 -5.04
CA GLU A 87 3.93 18.01 -5.80
C GLU A 87 3.80 17.30 -7.16
N VAL A 88 2.74 16.51 -7.37
CA VAL A 88 2.48 15.84 -8.64
C VAL A 88 1.70 16.79 -9.54
N GLU A 89 2.38 17.40 -10.51
CA GLU A 89 1.70 17.91 -11.70
C GLU A 89 0.97 16.73 -12.35
N LEU A 90 -0.37 16.73 -12.28
CA LEU A 90 -1.19 15.77 -13.00
C LEU A 90 -0.94 16.01 -14.50
N LEU A 91 -0.03 15.24 -15.08
CA LEU A 91 0.41 15.31 -16.48
C LEU A 91 -0.73 15.12 -17.49
N ASP A 92 -1.94 14.83 -17.02
CA ASP A 92 -3.12 14.68 -17.83
C ASP A 92 -4.36 15.22 -17.09
N GLU A 93 -4.73 16.47 -17.36
CA GLU A 93 -5.99 17.08 -16.90
C GLU A 93 -7.23 16.27 -17.35
N SER A 94 -7.09 15.33 -18.30
CA SER A 94 -8.18 14.43 -18.71
C SER A 94 -8.41 13.25 -17.78
N LEU A 95 -7.43 12.87 -16.94
CA LEU A 95 -7.56 11.77 -15.97
C LEU A 95 -8.23 12.22 -14.66
N PHE A 96 -8.13 13.51 -14.35
CA PHE A 96 -8.78 14.13 -13.20
C PHE A 96 -9.37 15.46 -13.64
N PRO A 97 -10.59 15.48 -14.23
CA PRO A 97 -11.23 16.74 -14.60
C PRO A 97 -11.27 17.63 -13.36
N SER A 98 -10.72 18.82 -13.53
CA SER A 98 -10.51 19.79 -12.45
C SER A 98 -11.84 20.15 -11.80
N GLY A 99 -12.00 19.73 -10.53
CA GLY A 99 -13.10 20.11 -9.65
C GLY A 99 -14.34 19.23 -9.75
N LEU A 100 -14.94 18.92 -8.60
CA LEU A 100 -16.37 18.63 -8.55
C LEU A 100 -17.06 19.89 -9.08
N GLU A 101 -17.71 19.79 -10.22
CA GLU A 101 -18.45 20.91 -10.74
C GLU A 101 -19.53 21.31 -9.74
N SER A 102 -19.87 22.60 -9.65
CA SER A 102 -20.78 23.13 -8.62
C SER A 102 -22.17 22.44 -8.58
N HIS A 103 -22.52 21.69 -9.62
CA HIS A 103 -23.74 20.88 -9.67
C HIS A 103 -23.66 19.57 -8.86
N GLU A 104 -22.47 19.07 -8.54
CA GLU A 104 -22.25 17.86 -7.72
C GLU A 104 -22.29 18.14 -6.20
N LEU A 105 -22.21 19.42 -5.80
CA LEU A 105 -22.36 19.86 -4.41
C LEU A 105 -23.83 20.06 -3.98
N SER A 106 -24.78 20.14 -4.92
CA SER A 106 -26.22 20.24 -4.62
C SER A 106 -26.88 18.87 -4.53
N GLY A 107 -26.41 18.05 -3.57
CA GLY A 107 -26.92 16.71 -3.31
C GLY A 107 -27.50 16.51 -1.91
N ARG A 108 -27.92 17.58 -1.22
CA ARG A 108 -28.73 17.47 0.00
C ARG A 108 -29.64 18.68 0.16
N GLY A 109 -30.76 18.66 -0.56
CA GLY A 109 -31.89 19.54 -0.23
C GLY A 109 -32.35 19.30 1.23
N PRO A 110 -32.96 20.30 1.86
CA PRO A 110 -33.44 20.18 3.23
C PRO A 110 -34.40 19.00 3.36
N LYS A 111 -34.21 18.25 4.44
CA LYS A 111 -35.12 17.19 4.86
C LYS A 111 -36.31 17.90 5.51
N ASP A 112 -37.27 18.32 4.70
CA ASP A 112 -38.53 18.88 5.20
C ASP A 112 -39.43 17.77 5.76
N ALA A 113 -40.23 18.19 6.73
CA ALA A 113 -40.97 17.43 7.73
C ALA A 113 -42.08 16.51 7.21
#